data_AF-A0A357MS78-F1
#
_entry.id   AF-A0A357MS78-F1
#
_cell.length_a   1.000
_cell.length_b   1.000
_cell.length_c   1.000
_cell.angle_alpha   90.00
_cell.angle_beta   90.00
_cell.angle_gamma   90.00
#
_symmetry.space_group_name_H-M   'P 1'
#
loop_
_entity.id
_entity.type
_entity.pdbx_description
1 polymer ?
#
loop_
_entity_poly.entity_id
_entity_poly.type
_entity_poly.pdbx_seq_one_letter_code
_entity_poly.pdbx_strand_id
1 'polypeptide(L)'
;MLISVERLYYTSESTGFRPEILEKVIYLIHLLNRFAEDPFLKNKFVLKGGTALNLFCFDYPRLSVDIDINYIGSSDRNIMLREKNLMESAIESIVLDEKMIPKRKPSEHAGGKWLIRYPSALQSQGNIEIDLNYLDRVPL
;
A
#
# COMPACT_ATOMS: atom_id res chain seq x y z
N MET A 1 -4.28 11.93 7.63
CA MET A 1 -5.60 12.04 6.95
C MET A 1 -6.75 11.97 7.95
N LEU A 2 -7.90 12.62 7.71
CA LEU A 2 -9.14 12.46 8.49
C LEU A 2 -10.25 11.97 7.56
N ILE A 3 -10.95 10.90 7.93
CA ILE A 3 -12.06 10.35 7.15
C ILE A 3 -13.38 10.66 7.85
N SER A 4 -14.33 11.24 7.11
CA SER A 4 -15.68 11.49 7.61
C SER A 4 -16.52 10.22 7.57
N VAL A 5 -17.03 9.80 8.73
CA VAL A 5 -17.95 8.66 8.88
C VAL A 5 -19.21 8.86 8.06
N GLU A 6 -19.79 10.06 8.09
CA GLU A 6 -20.98 10.41 7.30
C GLU A 6 -20.73 10.22 5.79
N ARG A 7 -19.58 10.71 5.29
CA ARG A 7 -19.21 10.55 3.89
C ARG A 7 -18.95 9.09 3.52
N LEU A 8 -18.39 8.29 4.43
CA LEU A 8 -18.21 6.84 4.23
C LEU A 8 -19.55 6.14 4.05
N TYR A 9 -20.53 6.39 4.91
CA TYR A 9 -21.85 5.78 4.80
C TYR A 9 -22.60 6.24 3.56
N TYR A 10 -22.56 7.52 3.22
CA TYR A 10 -23.14 8.02 1.96
C TYR A 10 -22.52 7.35 0.72
N THR A 11 -21.18 7.19 0.72
CA THR A 11 -20.47 6.50 -0.37
C THR A 11 -20.82 5.01 -0.40
N SER A 12 -21.01 4.39 0.77
CA SER A 12 -21.45 3.01 0.89
C SER A 12 -22.83 2.78 0.28
N GLU A 13 -23.80 3.63 0.60
CA GLU A 13 -25.16 3.54 0.07
C GLU A 13 -25.21 3.73 -1.45
N SER A 14 -24.46 4.70 -1.97
CA SER A 14 -24.43 5.01 -3.42
C SER A 14 -23.69 3.98 -4.26
N THR A 15 -22.67 3.32 -3.70
CA THR A 15 -21.85 2.34 -4.43
C THR A 15 -22.22 0.88 -4.14
N GLY A 16 -22.95 0.62 -3.06
CA GLY A 16 -23.23 -0.73 -2.56
C GLY A 16 -22.06 -1.42 -1.86
N PHE A 17 -20.90 -0.76 -1.75
CA PHE A 17 -19.74 -1.32 -1.04
C PHE A 17 -19.85 -1.10 0.47
N ARG A 18 -19.35 -2.05 1.24
CA ARG A 18 -19.31 -1.97 2.71
C ARG A 18 -18.45 -0.78 3.18
N PRO A 19 -18.89 0.03 4.18
CA PRO A 19 -18.16 1.21 4.63
C PRO A 19 -16.71 0.93 5.07
N GLU A 20 -16.47 -0.19 5.75
CA GLU A 20 -15.16 -0.61 6.22
C GLU A 20 -14.20 -0.98 5.08
N ILE A 21 -14.72 -1.45 3.94
CA ILE A 21 -13.92 -1.72 2.75
C ILE A 21 -13.57 -0.41 2.05
N LEU A 22 -14.53 0.50 1.92
CA LEU A 22 -14.30 1.84 1.38
C LEU A 22 -13.23 2.59 2.18
N GLU A 23 -13.32 2.54 3.51
CA GLU A 23 -12.30 3.13 4.37
C GLU A 23 -10.92 2.53 4.11
N LYS A 24 -10.81 1.21 4.06
CA LYS A 24 -9.53 0.52 3.78
C LYS A 24 -8.95 0.95 2.44
N VAL A 25 -9.79 1.08 1.40
CA VAL A 25 -9.37 1.54 0.06
C VAL A 25 -8.90 3.00 0.09
N ILE A 26 -9.56 3.87 0.85
CA ILE A 26 -9.12 5.27 0.99
C ILE A 26 -7.72 5.34 1.60
N TYR A 27 -7.46 4.58 2.67
CA TYR A 27 -6.13 4.51 3.28
C TYR A 27 -5.09 3.86 2.34
N LEU A 28 -5.49 2.86 1.56
CA LEU A 28 -4.63 2.23 0.56
C LEU A 28 -4.19 3.24 -0.50
N ILE A 29 -5.14 3.97 -1.10
CA ILE A 29 -4.85 4.99 -2.11
C ILE A 29 -3.98 6.09 -1.52
N HIS A 30 -4.27 6.49 -0.28
CA HIS A 30 -3.47 7.47 0.45
C HIS A 30 -2.01 7.03 0.57
N LEU A 31 -1.74 5.80 1.05
CA LEU A 31 -0.38 5.28 1.14
C LEU A 31 0.33 5.20 -0.21
N LEU A 32 -0.37 4.75 -1.27
CA LEU A 32 0.20 4.73 -2.62
C LEU A 32 0.60 6.12 -3.11
N ASN A 33 -0.21 7.14 -2.85
CA ASN A 33 0.12 8.52 -3.17
C ASN A 33 1.35 8.99 -2.38
N ARG A 34 1.43 8.70 -1.08
CA ARG A 34 2.61 9.05 -0.28
C ARG A 34 3.89 8.38 -0.80
N PHE A 35 3.81 7.13 -1.25
CA PHE A 35 4.95 6.45 -1.88
C PHE A 35 5.33 7.08 -3.21
N ALA A 36 4.36 7.53 -4.02
CA ALA A 36 4.61 8.21 -5.28
C ALA A 36 5.15 9.65 -5.10
N GLU A 37 4.89 10.28 -3.95
CA GLU A 37 5.40 11.61 -3.59
C GLU A 37 6.80 11.55 -2.97
N ASP A 38 7.18 10.43 -2.36
CA ASP A 38 8.47 10.28 -1.71
C ASP A 38 9.64 10.34 -2.72
N PRO A 39 10.67 11.18 -2.50
CA PRO A 39 11.77 11.38 -3.44
C PRO A 39 12.55 10.11 -3.78
N PHE A 40 12.65 9.17 -2.83
CA PHE A 40 13.36 7.92 -3.02
C PHE A 40 12.46 6.85 -3.65
N LEU A 41 11.24 6.67 -3.16
CA LEU A 41 10.35 5.58 -3.58
C LEU A 41 9.75 5.77 -4.97
N LYS A 42 9.42 6.99 -5.39
CA LYS A 42 8.58 7.27 -6.58
C LYS A 42 8.99 6.59 -7.89
N ASN A 43 10.27 6.24 -8.05
CA ASN A 43 10.81 5.57 -9.25
C ASN A 43 11.43 4.19 -8.94
N LYS A 44 11.10 3.62 -7.78
CA LYS A 44 11.71 2.40 -7.24
C LYS A 44 10.70 1.28 -7.04
N PHE A 45 9.41 1.54 -7.21
CA PHE A 45 8.37 0.51 -7.15
C PHE A 45 7.37 0.62 -8.31
N VAL A 46 6.70 -0.50 -8.58
CA VAL A 46 5.52 -0.56 -9.44
C VAL A 46 4.42 -1.34 -8.72
N LEU A 47 3.19 -0.83 -8.78
CA LEU A 47 2.01 -1.55 -8.30
C LEU A 47 1.61 -2.65 -9.29
N LYS A 48 1.32 -3.84 -8.78
CA LYS A 48 0.87 -4.98 -9.57
C LYS A 48 -0.40 -5.60 -8.98
N GLY A 49 -0.81 -6.73 -9.55
CA GLY A 49 -1.86 -7.56 -9.00
C GLY A 49 -3.27 -6.99 -9.16
N GLY A 50 -4.20 -7.51 -8.35
CA GLY A 50 -5.62 -7.20 -8.46
C GLY A 50 -5.95 -5.73 -8.20
N THR A 51 -5.17 -5.06 -7.34
CA THR A 51 -5.34 -3.65 -7.00
C THR A 51 -4.93 -2.73 -8.14
N ALA A 52 -3.84 -3.03 -8.85
CA ALA A 52 -3.48 -2.31 -10.07
C ALA A 52 -4.61 -2.38 -11.12
N LEU A 53 -5.13 -3.59 -11.34
CA LEU A 53 -6.21 -3.81 -12.31
C LEU A 53 -7.51 -3.12 -11.89
N ASN A 54 -7.86 -3.19 -10.61
CA ASN A 54 -9.11 -2.64 -10.07
C ASN A 54 -9.12 -1.11 -10.01
N LEU A 55 -7.99 -0.48 -9.69
CA LEU A 55 -7.92 0.98 -9.56
C LEU A 55 -7.64 1.68 -10.89
N PHE A 56 -6.87 1.07 -11.79
CA PHE A 56 -6.31 1.78 -12.95
C PHE A 56 -6.65 1.20 -14.32
N CYS A 57 -7.06 -0.07 -14.43
CA CYS A 57 -7.24 -0.71 -15.74
C CYS A 57 -8.69 -1.01 -16.10
N PHE A 58 -9.50 -1.44 -15.14
CA PHE A 58 -10.82 -1.99 -15.39
C PHE A 58 -11.84 -1.50 -14.37
N ASP A 59 -13.04 -1.17 -14.84
CA ASP A 59 -14.20 -0.91 -14.00
C ASP A 59 -14.83 -2.24 -13.55
N TYR A 60 -14.11 -2.96 -12.68
CA TYR A 60 -14.61 -4.19 -12.07
C TYR A 60 -15.53 -3.84 -10.89
N PRO A 61 -16.69 -4.51 -10.72
CA PRO A 61 -17.62 -4.26 -9.62
C PRO A 61 -17.14 -4.90 -8.30
N ARG A 62 -15.87 -4.68 -7.95
CA ARG A 62 -15.26 -5.12 -6.69
C ARG A 62 -14.28 -4.06 -6.21
N LEU A 63 -13.91 -4.13 -4.94
CA LEU A 63 -12.79 -3.36 -4.39
C LEU A 63 -11.66 -4.32 -4.00
N SER A 64 -10.47 -4.04 -4.50
CA SER A 64 -9.24 -4.71 -4.06
C SER A 64 -8.61 -3.93 -2.90
N VAL A 65 -8.06 -4.67 -1.93
CA VAL A 65 -7.75 -4.11 -0.60
C VAL A 65 -6.31 -4.35 -0.15
N ASP A 66 -5.46 -4.91 -0.99
CA ASP A 66 -4.08 -5.24 -0.66
C ASP A 66 -3.13 -4.49 -1.60
N ILE A 67 -1.93 -4.15 -1.14
CA ILE A 67 -0.93 -3.45 -1.96
C ILE A 67 0.13 -4.46 -2.37
N ASP A 68 0.14 -4.87 -3.64
CA ASP A 68 1.19 -5.71 -4.20
C ASP A 68 2.17 -4.84 -5.00
N ILE A 69 3.43 -4.75 -4.55
CA ILE A 69 4.47 -3.94 -5.21
C ILE A 69 5.71 -4.75 -5.55
N ASN A 70 6.25 -4.49 -6.75
CA ASN A 70 7.57 -4.95 -7.15
C ASN A 70 8.56 -3.80 -7.03
N TYR A 71 9.76 -4.09 -6.53
CA TYR A 71 10.90 -3.18 -6.63
C TYR A 71 11.46 -3.20 -8.06
N ILE A 72 11.67 -2.00 -8.63
CA ILE A 72 12.16 -1.79 -10.00
C ILE A 72 13.40 -0.90 -10.06
N GLY A 73 14.07 -0.69 -8.94
CA GLY A 73 15.10 0.34 -8.83
C GLY A 73 16.43 0.06 -9.53
N SER A 74 16.91 -1.18 -9.46
CA SER A 74 18.15 -1.64 -10.08
C SER A 74 18.07 -3.14 -10.31
N SER A 75 18.55 -3.61 -11.46
CA SER A 75 18.67 -5.04 -11.76
C SER A 75 19.85 -5.68 -11.01
N ASP A 76 20.87 -4.90 -10.65
CA ASP A 76 22.05 -5.36 -9.90
C ASP A 76 21.67 -5.77 -8.47
N ARG A 77 22.05 -6.99 -8.09
CA ARG A 77 21.71 -7.58 -6.80
C ARG A 77 22.31 -6.81 -5.61
N ASN A 78 23.55 -6.34 -5.73
CA ASN A 78 24.23 -5.66 -4.62
C ASN A 78 23.63 -4.26 -4.39
N ILE A 79 23.26 -3.57 -5.46
CA ILE A 79 22.53 -2.30 -5.38
C ILE A 79 21.15 -2.54 -4.78
N MET A 80 20.40 -3.54 -5.28
CA MET A 80 19.08 -3.86 -4.75
C MET A 80 19.12 -4.17 -3.25
N LEU A 81 20.10 -4.95 -2.77
CA LEU A 81 20.21 -5.28 -1.34
C LEU A 81 20.45 -4.04 -0.46
N ARG A 82 21.15 -3.02 -0.97
CA ARG A 82 21.31 -1.75 -0.26
C ARG A 82 20.03 -0.92 -0.31
N GLU A 83 19.42 -0.81 -1.48
CA GLU A 83 18.17 -0.06 -1.69
C GLU A 83 16.98 -0.68 -0.95
N LYS A 84 16.97 -1.99 -0.73
CA LYS A 84 15.98 -2.69 0.08
C LYS A 84 15.85 -2.09 1.47
N ASN A 85 16.97 -1.93 2.18
CA ASN A 85 16.95 -1.37 3.54
C ASN A 85 16.45 0.08 3.55
N LEU A 86 16.81 0.85 2.52
CA LEU A 86 16.35 2.23 2.34
C LEU A 86 14.85 2.28 2.04
N MET A 87 14.35 1.37 1.19
CA MET A 87 12.95 1.26 0.84
C MET A 87 12.09 0.90 2.04
N GLU A 88 12.51 -0.10 2.83
CA GLU A 88 11.83 -0.50 4.06
C GLU A 88 11.81 0.63 5.09
N SER A 89 12.92 1.38 5.20
CA SER A 89 13.01 2.55 6.10
C SER A 89 12.13 3.71 5.64
N ALA A 90 12.05 3.98 4.33
CA ALA A 90 11.19 5.02 3.77
C ALA A 90 9.70 4.67 3.96
N ILE A 91 9.32 3.41 3.70
CA ILE A 91 7.96 2.91 3.95
C ILE A 91 7.60 3.07 5.43
N GLU A 92 8.48 2.67 6.34
CA GLU A 92 8.25 2.83 7.78
C GLU A 92 8.10 4.30 8.19
N SER A 93 8.96 5.20 7.68
CA SER A 93 8.85 6.63 7.97
C SER A 93 7.49 7.18 7.55
N ILE A 94 7.06 6.89 6.32
CA ILE A 94 5.76 7.33 5.80
C ILE A 94 4.61 6.78 6.64
N VAL A 95 4.65 5.50 7.01
CA VAL A 95 3.63 4.87 7.86
C VAL A 95 3.52 5.60 9.21
N LEU A 96 4.64 5.90 9.85
CA LEU A 96 4.68 6.61 11.14
C LEU A 96 4.21 8.06 11.01
N ASP A 97 4.61 8.77 9.95
CA ASP A 97 4.21 10.15 9.65
C ASP A 97 2.69 10.25 9.45
N GLU A 98 2.08 9.24 8.84
CA GLU A 98 0.63 9.13 8.67
C GLU A 98 -0.11 8.63 9.94
N LYS A 99 0.60 8.56 11.08
CA LYS A 99 0.07 8.10 12.38
C LYS A 99 -0.46 6.66 12.33
N MET A 100 0.10 5.84 11.45
CA MET A 100 -0.17 4.41 11.37
C MET A 100 0.94 3.62 12.09
N ILE A 101 0.71 2.33 12.32
CA ILE A 101 1.61 1.48 13.12
C ILE A 101 2.01 0.23 12.31
N PRO A 102 3.32 0.00 12.05
CA PRO A 102 3.78 -1.26 11.47
C PRO A 102 3.68 -2.38 12.53
N LYS A 103 2.86 -3.40 12.25
CA LYS A 103 2.67 -4.58 13.12
C LYS A 103 3.52 -5.77 12.74
N ARG A 104 3.85 -5.89 11.46
CA ARG A 104 4.78 -6.89 10.93
C ARG A 104 5.62 -6.24 9.86
N LYS A 105 6.91 -6.57 9.87
CA LYS A 105 7.86 -6.25 8.80
C LYS A 105 8.36 -7.55 8.15
N PRO A 106 8.75 -7.52 6.87
CA PRO A 106 9.42 -8.63 6.22
C PRO A 106 10.70 -9.00 6.96
N SER A 107 10.98 -10.30 7.07
CA SER A 107 12.24 -10.83 7.63
C SER A 107 13.08 -11.55 6.57
N GLU A 108 12.55 -11.77 5.37
CA GLU A 108 13.17 -12.60 4.34
C GLU A 108 13.84 -11.77 3.24
N HIS A 109 14.85 -12.36 2.58
CA HIS A 109 15.64 -11.66 1.57
C HIS A 109 14.85 -11.32 0.29
N ALA A 110 13.92 -12.18 -0.13
CA ALA A 110 13.16 -12.02 -1.38
C ALA A 110 12.09 -10.91 -1.33
N GLY A 111 11.76 -10.42 -0.12
CA GLY A 111 10.62 -9.55 0.09
C GLY A 111 9.82 -9.95 1.32
N GLY A 112 8.57 -9.48 1.38
CA GLY A 112 7.59 -10.00 2.31
C GLY A 112 6.45 -9.05 2.61
N LYS A 113 5.57 -9.55 3.49
CA LYS A 113 4.33 -8.90 3.87
C LYS A 113 4.51 -7.96 5.06
N TRP A 114 4.23 -6.69 4.83
CA TRP A 114 3.96 -5.71 5.87
C TRP A 114 2.49 -5.81 6.30
N LEU A 115 2.27 -5.74 7.61
CA LEU A 115 0.95 -5.51 8.17
C LEU A 115 0.98 -4.14 8.85
N ILE A 116 0.21 -3.19 8.34
CA ILE A 116 0.13 -1.83 8.86
C ILE A 116 -1.24 -1.62 9.46
N ARG A 117 -1.28 -0.98 10.61
CA ARG A 117 -2.50 -0.67 11.33
C ARG A 117 -2.80 0.83 11.25
N TYR A 118 -4.00 1.18 10.83
CA TYR A 118 -4.44 2.57 10.69
C TYR A 118 -5.53 2.92 11.70
N PRO A 119 -5.67 4.20 12.09
CA PRO A 119 -6.74 4.66 12.97
C PRO A 119 -8.06 4.72 12.20
N SER A 120 -8.90 3.70 12.35
CA SER A 120 -10.20 3.67 11.70
C SER A 120 -11.16 4.68 12.33
N ALA A 121 -12.02 5.26 11.50
CA ALA A 121 -13.14 6.10 11.87
C ALA A 121 -14.39 5.27 12.25
N LEU A 122 -14.47 4.02 11.82
CA LEU A 122 -15.63 3.12 12.03
C LEU A 122 -15.43 2.12 13.18
N GLN A 123 -14.19 1.68 13.39
CA GLN A 123 -13.81 0.69 14.40
C GLN A 123 -12.61 1.19 15.21
N SER A 124 -12.18 0.45 16.22
CA SER A 124 -11.02 0.83 17.02
C SER A 124 -9.76 0.98 16.16
N GLN A 125 -9.50 0.03 15.25
CA GLN A 125 -8.33 0.00 14.35
C GLN A 125 -8.63 -0.81 13.08
N GLY A 126 -8.04 -0.43 11.94
CA GLY A 126 -8.06 -1.22 10.71
C GLY A 126 -6.66 -1.66 10.27
N ASN A 127 -6.56 -2.58 9.30
CA ASN A 127 -5.27 -3.07 8.80
C ASN A 127 -5.18 -2.97 7.27
N ILE A 128 -3.97 -2.68 6.78
CA ILE A 128 -3.56 -2.75 5.37
C ILE A 128 -2.39 -3.71 5.26
N GLU A 129 -2.39 -4.50 4.18
CA GLU A 129 -1.29 -5.38 3.83
C GLU A 129 -0.53 -4.79 2.64
N ILE A 130 0.80 -4.82 2.73
CA ILE A 130 1.69 -4.52 1.61
C ILE A 130 2.57 -5.75 1.38
N ASP A 131 2.45 -6.38 0.21
CA ASP A 131 3.38 -7.40 -0.24
C ASP A 131 4.43 -6.77 -1.15
N LEU A 132 5.70 -6.83 -0.73
CA LEU A 132 6.82 -6.25 -1.43
C LEU A 132 7.74 -7.35 -1.95
N ASN A 133 7.99 -7.36 -3.26
CA ASN A 133 8.83 -8.34 -3.93
C ASN A 133 10.07 -7.66 -4.56
N TYR A 134 11.25 -8.23 -4.29
CA TYR A 134 12.54 -7.75 -4.81
C TYR A 134 13.15 -8.65 -5.90
N LEU A 135 12.48 -9.72 -6.31
CA LEU A 135 12.97 -10.69 -7.29
C LEU A 135 12.65 -10.25 -8.73
N ASP A 136 11.45 -9.74 -8.97
CA ASP A 136 10.91 -9.42 -10.30
C ASP A 136 11.36 -8.02 -10.79
N ARG A 137 12.68 -7.80 -10.84
CA ARG A 137 13.30 -6.46 -11.03
C ARG A 137 13.35 -5.97 -12.48
N VAL A 138 13.16 -6.88 -13.43
CA VAL A 138 13.23 -6.60 -14.86
C VAL A 138 11.97 -7.18 -15.50
N PRO A 139 11.16 -6.36 -16.21
CA PRO A 139 10.05 -6.89 -16.98
C PRO A 139 10.59 -7.79 -18.10
N LEU A 140 9.94 -8.95 -18.29
CA LEU A 140 10.22 -9.87 -19.40
C LEU A 140 9.80 -9.25 -20.75
#